data_AF-A0A7W0VKS6-F1
#
_entry.id   AF-A0A7W0VKS6-F1
#
_cell.length_a   1.000
_cell.length_b   1.000
_cell.length_c   1.000
_cell.angle_alpha   90.00
_cell.angle_beta   90.00
_cell.angle_gamma   90.00
#
_symmetry.space_group_name_H-M   'P 1'
#
loop_
_entity.id
_entity.type
_entity.pdbx_description
1 polymer ?
#
loop_
_entity_poly.entity_id
_entity_poly.type
_entity_poly.pdbx_seq_one_letter_code
_entity_poly.pdbx_strand_id
1 'polypeptide(L)'
;MKWLASTLVLLVACGSDSKPAPAGDDGDPPPDAPPGVCDGVPEGGACNAAGTEVTRCADGAPMTETCETGCVVVGGVASCGGPAVCDGVGPLGRCEGDVLRRCDGAPSVVDCAAGGMICGYRDDTAGYACLASTGAHRVAGTITWEDRPLSPGMLGAPITSPARGTMVAVVDDSTNAQLATVSAADDGTYVAHYAAQSSTRVRVVAYSRSRAELRPARVRDTAGYLHAVGSTAFEAGASSSVDIHVTAASTAGGAWNALDNAITAMDWLRAHGTTPITPVYIYWQSTTASGSYYQGGSNALHLDGDDGFDDVVALHELGHYVQDEYSDSDNPGGAHDGSPADPRLAWGEGGATWFALALRQVPYYIDWSIGGGWSVELEQRVHAASPSGTMSQNVSEWMVAEVLWDITDSATDGADAIDGGAPSVWKVLVGYVISPQRRDRGRAGLDLVEFLDGWFVEHGMASCSSMRALLRTQYGFPYDLAGPAGACP
;
A
#
# COMPACT_ATOMS: atom_id res chain seq x y z
N MET A 1 8.70 8.99 50.69
CA MET A 1 9.55 7.88 51.19
C MET A 1 10.43 7.41 50.05
N LYS A 2 11.75 7.43 50.28
CA LYS A 2 12.86 6.68 49.63
C LYS A 2 12.87 6.51 48.10
N TRP A 3 13.69 7.36 47.47
CA TRP A 3 14.81 7.06 46.56
C TRP A 3 15.11 5.60 46.22
N LEU A 4 15.45 5.35 44.94
CA LEU A 4 16.75 4.81 44.53
C LEU A 4 17.00 5.04 43.02
N ALA A 5 18.13 5.69 42.74
CA ALA A 5 18.75 5.86 41.44
C ALA A 5 19.69 4.68 41.15
N SER A 6 20.01 4.44 39.88
CA SER A 6 21.28 3.79 39.52
C SER A 6 21.79 4.30 38.18
N THR A 7 22.98 4.89 38.29
CA THR A 7 23.88 5.42 37.28
C THR A 7 24.86 4.32 36.88
N LEU A 8 25.22 4.20 35.60
CA LEU A 8 26.40 3.44 35.15
C LEU A 8 27.07 4.25 34.01
N VAL A 9 27.97 5.17 34.35
CA VAL A 9 29.45 5.07 34.32
C VAL A 9 30.04 5.04 32.90
N LEU A 10 30.52 6.23 32.51
CA LEU A 10 31.47 6.52 31.44
C LEU A 10 32.85 5.90 31.78
N LEU A 11 33.50 5.25 30.81
CA LEU A 11 34.94 4.99 30.85
C LEU A 11 35.61 5.71 29.67
N VAL A 12 36.28 6.82 30.00
CA VAL A 12 37.28 7.48 29.17
C VAL A 12 38.64 6.91 29.57
N ALA A 13 39.41 6.43 28.60
CA ALA A 13 40.83 6.13 28.78
C ALA A 13 41.65 6.96 27.79
N CYS A 14 42.43 7.89 28.32
CA CYS A 14 43.52 8.57 27.62
C CYS A 14 44.78 7.69 27.65
N GLY A 15 45.57 7.71 26.58
CA GLY A 15 46.87 7.02 26.48
C GLY A 15 47.86 7.71 25.54
N SER A 16 48.62 8.63 26.14
CA SER A 16 49.98 9.18 25.87
C SER A 16 50.70 9.07 24.50
N ASP A 17 51.12 10.25 24.03
CA ASP A 17 52.39 10.68 23.40
C ASP A 17 53.50 9.65 23.07
N SER A 18 53.95 9.69 21.80
CA SER A 18 55.38 9.64 21.47
C SER A 18 55.72 10.42 20.17
N LYS A 19 56.91 11.05 20.19
CA LYS A 19 57.46 12.11 19.33
C LYS A 19 57.74 11.76 17.84
N PRO A 20 57.99 12.76 16.97
CA PRO A 20 58.21 12.58 15.53
C PRO A 20 59.69 12.52 15.06
N ALA A 21 59.83 12.06 13.79
CA ALA A 21 60.91 12.29 12.79
C ALA A 21 62.06 11.25 12.70
N PRO A 22 62.74 11.06 11.52
CA PRO A 22 62.73 11.90 10.31
C PRO A 22 62.59 11.18 8.94
N ALA A 23 62.55 12.00 7.90
CA ALA A 23 62.44 11.69 6.48
C ALA A 23 63.63 10.91 5.88
N GLY A 24 63.34 10.21 4.78
CA GLY A 24 64.28 9.76 3.76
C GLY A 24 63.95 8.38 3.22
N ASP A 25 63.36 8.28 2.02
CA ASP A 25 64.08 7.82 0.82
C ASP A 25 63.14 7.88 -0.40
N ASP A 26 63.66 8.40 -1.51
CA ASP A 26 62.98 8.46 -2.81
C ASP A 26 63.02 7.07 -3.45
N GLY A 27 61.92 6.32 -3.34
CA GLY A 27 61.72 5.05 -4.03
C GLY A 27 60.67 5.19 -5.12
N ASP A 28 61.06 4.92 -6.37
CA ASP A 28 60.16 4.75 -7.52
C ASP A 28 58.91 3.91 -7.15
N PRO A 29 57.72 4.23 -7.69
CA PRO A 29 56.49 3.53 -7.34
C PRO A 29 56.58 2.06 -7.76
N PRO A 30 56.20 1.10 -6.89
CA PRO A 30 56.14 -0.30 -7.29
C PRO A 30 55.06 -0.49 -8.36
N PRO A 31 55.26 -1.41 -9.31
CA PRO A 31 54.33 -1.65 -10.39
C PRO A 31 53.02 -2.20 -9.84
N ASP A 32 51.91 -1.62 -10.29
CA ASP A 32 50.52 -2.11 -10.18
C ASP A 32 50.22 -2.88 -8.88
N ALA A 33 49.91 -2.13 -7.82
CA ALA A 33 49.14 -2.69 -6.71
C ALA A 33 47.87 -3.33 -7.30
N PRO A 34 47.51 -4.57 -6.93
CA PRO A 34 46.25 -5.16 -7.35
C PRO A 34 45.11 -4.20 -6.97
N PRO A 35 44.03 -4.10 -7.78
CA PRO A 35 42.89 -3.26 -7.43
C PRO A 35 42.50 -3.57 -5.99
N GLY A 36 42.41 -2.52 -5.17
CA GLY A 36 42.20 -2.67 -3.74
C GLY A 36 40.94 -3.50 -3.54
N VAL A 37 40.98 -4.47 -2.62
CA VAL A 37 39.85 -5.39 -2.38
C VAL A 37 38.58 -4.63 -1.93
N CYS A 38 38.70 -3.34 -1.61
CA CYS A 38 37.61 -2.41 -1.30
C CYS A 38 37.27 -1.41 -2.42
N ASP A 39 37.77 -1.57 -3.64
CA ASP A 39 37.43 -0.69 -4.78
C ASP A 39 35.91 -0.71 -5.01
N GLY A 40 35.25 0.41 -4.73
CA GLY A 40 33.79 0.58 -4.86
C GLY A 40 33.00 0.60 -3.54
N VAL A 41 33.62 0.36 -2.38
CA VAL A 41 32.96 0.52 -1.07
C VAL A 41 33.23 1.95 -0.55
N PRO A 42 32.20 2.80 -0.35
CA PRO A 42 32.39 4.14 0.21
C PRO A 42 33.03 4.11 1.60
N GLU A 43 33.71 5.19 1.99
CA GLU A 43 34.36 5.32 3.31
C GLU A 43 33.37 5.12 4.48
N GLY A 44 32.11 5.55 4.31
CA GLY A 44 31.02 5.32 5.27
C GLY A 44 30.33 3.96 5.15
N GLY A 45 30.78 3.09 4.25
CA GLY A 45 30.10 1.86 3.86
C GLY A 45 28.93 2.07 2.89
N ALA A 46 28.35 0.98 2.40
CA ALA A 46 27.19 0.97 1.52
C ALA A 46 26.14 -0.05 1.95
N CYS A 47 24.87 0.29 1.77
CA CYS A 47 23.80 -0.69 1.80
C CYS A 47 23.74 -1.45 0.46
N ASN A 48 23.38 -2.73 0.50
CA ASN A 48 23.00 -3.43 -0.73
C ASN A 48 21.66 -2.88 -1.29
N ALA A 49 21.34 -3.19 -2.55
CA ALA A 49 20.12 -2.68 -3.20
C ALA A 49 18.82 -3.10 -2.48
N ALA A 50 18.85 -4.26 -1.82
CA ALA A 50 17.74 -4.76 -1.03
C ALA A 50 17.60 -4.07 0.34
N GLY A 51 18.58 -3.26 0.76
CA GLY A 51 18.59 -2.62 2.07
C GLY A 51 18.66 -3.63 3.22
N THR A 52 19.24 -4.82 3.03
CA THR A 52 19.32 -5.88 4.03
C THR A 52 20.74 -6.11 4.54
N GLU A 53 21.75 -5.50 3.93
CA GLU A 53 23.16 -5.70 4.31
C GLU A 53 23.93 -4.39 4.26
N VAL A 54 24.83 -4.21 5.23
CA VAL A 54 25.86 -3.16 5.26
C VAL A 54 27.17 -3.76 4.80
N THR A 55 27.84 -3.16 3.83
CA THR A 55 29.23 -3.47 3.49
C THR A 55 30.15 -2.31 3.86
N ARG A 56 31.21 -2.58 4.61
CA ARG A 56 32.25 -1.60 5.01
C ARG A 56 33.63 -2.13 4.68
N CYS A 57 34.59 -1.26 4.39
CA CYS A 57 35.98 -1.65 4.28
C CYS A 57 36.63 -1.61 5.68
N ALA A 58 37.16 -2.74 6.14
CA ALA A 58 37.96 -2.83 7.36
C ALA A 58 39.22 -3.65 7.08
N ASP A 59 40.38 -3.15 7.52
CA ASP A 59 41.68 -3.80 7.33
C ASP A 59 42.00 -4.19 5.87
N GLY A 60 41.50 -3.41 4.91
CA GLY A 60 41.71 -3.65 3.48
C GLY A 60 40.84 -4.75 2.88
N ALA A 61 39.80 -5.23 3.59
CA ALA A 61 38.82 -6.19 3.09
C ALA A 61 37.38 -5.70 3.29
N PRO A 62 36.44 -6.00 2.37
CA PRO A 62 35.03 -5.73 2.56
C PRO A 62 34.46 -6.68 3.61
N MET A 63 33.87 -6.10 4.66
CA MET A 63 33.09 -6.80 5.68
C MET A 63 31.62 -6.52 5.44
N THR A 64 30.83 -7.58 5.32
CA THR A 64 29.38 -7.49 5.16
C THR A 64 28.68 -7.94 6.44
N GLU A 65 27.76 -7.12 6.92
CA GLU A 65 26.87 -7.39 8.05
C GLU A 65 25.43 -7.47 7.51
N THR A 66 24.74 -8.57 7.79
CA THR A 66 23.31 -8.71 7.48
C THR A 66 22.49 -8.03 8.57
N CYS A 67 21.62 -7.12 8.17
CA CYS A 67 20.77 -6.37 9.07
C CYS A 67 19.45 -7.10 9.29
N GLU A 68 19.17 -7.43 10.54
CA GLU A 68 17.90 -8.04 10.96
C GLU A 68 16.69 -7.16 10.63
N THR A 69 16.90 -5.84 10.61
CA THR A 69 15.85 -4.83 10.53
C THR A 69 16.05 -3.82 9.39
N GLY A 70 17.09 -4.03 8.57
CA GLY A 70 17.43 -3.22 7.40
C GLY A 70 18.71 -2.41 7.54
N CYS A 71 19.38 -2.17 6.42
CA CYS A 71 20.53 -1.27 6.30
C CYS A 71 20.03 0.14 6.02
N VAL A 72 20.55 1.12 6.75
CA VAL A 72 20.20 2.52 6.61
C VAL A 72 21.46 3.36 6.48
N VAL A 73 21.44 4.33 5.57
CA VAL A 73 22.52 5.31 5.44
C VAL A 73 22.10 6.58 6.18
N VAL A 74 22.82 6.93 7.25
CA VAL A 74 22.61 8.15 8.04
C VAL A 74 23.82 9.04 7.89
N GLY A 75 23.65 10.24 7.32
CA GLY A 75 24.76 11.18 7.16
C GLY A 75 25.94 10.62 6.35
N GLY A 76 25.66 9.74 5.39
CA GLY A 76 26.68 9.07 4.56
C GLY A 76 27.31 7.82 5.17
N VAL A 77 26.87 7.39 6.37
CA VAL A 77 27.35 6.17 7.03
C VAL A 77 26.28 5.08 6.96
N ALA A 78 26.59 3.94 6.36
CA ALA A 78 25.72 2.77 6.30
C ALA A 78 25.79 1.98 7.60
N SER A 79 24.65 1.69 8.24
CA SER A 79 24.53 0.92 9.48
C SER A 79 23.25 0.10 9.50
N CYS A 80 23.18 -0.97 10.27
CA CYS A 80 21.92 -1.66 10.49
C CYS A 80 20.99 -0.77 11.34
N GLY A 81 19.89 -0.34 10.74
CA GLY A 81 18.83 0.44 11.36
C GLY A 81 17.62 -0.43 11.68
N GLY A 82 16.81 0.00 12.65
CA GLY A 82 15.57 -0.68 13.01
C GLY A 82 14.46 -0.56 11.96
N PRO A 83 13.36 -1.36 12.08
CA PRO A 83 12.23 -1.33 11.14
C PRO A 83 11.57 0.06 11.07
N ALA A 84 11.70 0.82 12.18
CA ALA A 84 11.12 2.15 12.36
C ALA A 84 11.64 3.22 11.39
N VAL A 85 12.66 2.95 10.58
CA VAL A 85 13.18 3.95 9.63
C VAL A 85 12.18 4.24 8.50
N CYS A 86 11.34 3.27 8.15
CA CYS A 86 10.31 3.42 7.12
C CYS A 86 8.90 3.66 7.65
N ASP A 87 8.71 3.67 8.96
CA ASP A 87 7.40 3.90 9.57
C ASP A 87 6.87 5.27 9.16
N GLY A 88 5.74 5.29 8.45
CA GLY A 88 5.10 6.51 7.96
C GLY A 88 5.84 7.19 6.79
N VAL A 89 6.80 6.52 6.16
CA VAL A 89 7.49 7.02 4.97
C VAL A 89 6.86 6.42 3.71
N GLY A 90 6.06 7.23 3.02
CA GLY A 90 5.43 6.84 1.77
C GLY A 90 6.39 6.77 0.57
N PRO A 91 5.89 6.40 -0.62
CA PRO A 91 6.69 6.25 -1.84
C PRO A 91 7.34 7.55 -2.32
N LEU A 92 6.87 8.71 -1.86
CA LEU A 92 7.46 10.02 -2.16
C LEU A 92 8.46 10.50 -1.09
N GLY A 93 8.77 9.68 -0.09
CA GLY A 93 9.59 10.06 1.05
C GLY A 93 8.89 11.03 2.01
N ARG A 94 9.62 11.52 3.02
CA ARG A 94 9.15 12.59 3.91
C ARG A 94 10.27 13.46 4.45
N CYS A 95 9.91 14.65 4.92
CA CYS A 95 10.82 15.57 5.61
C CYS A 95 10.49 15.68 7.10
N GLU A 96 11.49 15.54 7.97
CA GLU A 96 11.46 15.89 9.39
C GLU A 96 12.37 17.09 9.62
N GLY A 97 11.80 18.29 9.57
CA GLY A 97 12.63 19.50 9.45
C GLY A 97 13.44 19.44 8.16
N ASP A 98 14.77 19.47 8.27
CA ASP A 98 15.71 19.34 7.15
C ASP A 98 16.27 17.91 6.98
N VAL A 99 15.73 16.92 7.70
CA VAL A 99 16.11 15.52 7.54
C VAL A 99 15.17 14.85 6.53
N LEU A 100 15.72 14.36 5.43
CA LEU A 100 15.02 13.58 4.41
C LEU A 100 15.03 12.09 4.77
N ARG A 101 13.86 11.45 4.71
CA ARG A 101 13.73 9.98 4.79
C ARG A 101 13.14 9.42 3.51
N ARG A 102 13.70 8.30 3.04
CA ARG A 102 13.23 7.58 1.84
C ARG A 102 13.20 6.07 2.06
N CYS A 103 12.19 5.44 1.45
CA CYS A 103 11.93 4.00 1.49
C CYS A 103 11.45 3.43 0.14
N ASP A 104 11.73 4.12 -0.96
CA ASP A 104 11.51 3.68 -2.34
C ASP A 104 12.65 2.77 -2.86
N GLY A 105 13.31 2.04 -1.95
CA GLY A 105 14.48 1.21 -2.17
C GLY A 105 15.14 0.89 -0.83
N ALA A 106 16.47 0.74 -0.80
CA ALA A 106 17.21 0.66 0.46
C ALA A 106 16.92 1.90 1.33
N PRO A 107 16.45 1.74 2.58
CA PRO A 107 16.07 2.88 3.40
C PRO A 107 17.22 3.87 3.61
N SER A 108 16.94 5.17 3.55
CA SER A 108 17.96 6.20 3.71
C SER A 108 17.49 7.41 4.51
N VAL A 109 18.42 8.02 5.27
CA VAL A 109 18.20 9.20 6.09
C VAL A 109 19.30 10.22 5.81
N VAL A 110 18.93 11.37 5.25
CA VAL A 110 19.89 12.40 4.83
C VAL A 110 19.60 13.70 5.56
N ASP A 111 20.58 14.22 6.31
CA ASP A 111 20.54 15.57 6.85
C ASP A 111 20.89 16.57 5.74
N CYS A 112 19.88 17.26 5.20
CA CYS A 112 20.08 18.22 4.13
C CYS A 112 20.87 19.46 4.60
N ALA A 113 20.76 19.82 5.88
CA ALA A 113 21.41 21.00 6.43
C ALA A 113 22.94 20.84 6.48
N ALA A 114 23.45 19.61 6.64
CA ALA A 114 24.87 19.31 6.55
C ALA A 114 25.49 19.71 5.19
N GLY A 115 24.69 19.71 4.12
CA GLY A 115 25.06 20.17 2.78
C GLY A 115 24.68 21.62 2.46
N GLY A 116 24.19 22.39 3.44
CA GLY A 116 23.65 23.74 3.21
C GLY A 116 22.34 23.77 2.40
N MET A 117 21.62 22.65 2.38
CA MET A 117 20.34 22.46 1.70
C MET A 117 19.20 22.36 2.72
N ILE A 118 17.97 22.39 2.23
CA ILE A 118 16.76 22.14 3.01
C ILE A 118 16.05 20.88 2.50
N CYS A 119 15.28 20.22 3.37
CA CYS A 119 14.41 19.15 2.90
C CYS A 119 13.12 19.74 2.32
N GLY A 120 12.80 19.42 1.06
CA GLY A 120 11.63 19.96 0.39
C GLY A 120 11.08 19.04 -0.70
N TYR A 121 9.84 19.28 -1.10
CA TYR A 121 9.18 18.53 -2.17
C TYR A 121 9.66 19.00 -3.54
N ARG A 122 10.18 18.09 -4.37
CA ARG A 122 10.64 18.41 -5.72
C ARG A 122 9.51 18.33 -6.74
N ASP A 123 8.94 17.14 -6.91
CA ASP A 123 7.87 16.84 -7.86
C ASP A 123 7.25 15.46 -7.55
N ASP A 124 6.27 15.03 -8.36
CA ASP A 124 5.48 13.81 -8.15
C ASP A 124 6.22 12.51 -8.50
N THR A 125 7.34 12.61 -9.21
CA THR A 125 8.16 11.46 -9.61
C THR A 125 9.30 11.28 -8.61
N ALA A 126 9.99 12.35 -8.23
CA ALA A 126 11.10 12.33 -7.29
C ALA A 126 10.66 12.41 -5.83
N GLY A 127 9.52 13.03 -5.52
CA GLY A 127 9.05 13.25 -4.15
C GLY A 127 9.89 14.27 -3.37
N TYR A 128 10.05 14.05 -2.06
CA TYR A 128 10.89 14.86 -1.18
C TYR A 128 12.38 14.61 -1.43
N ALA A 129 13.16 15.69 -1.41
CA ALA A 129 14.59 15.67 -1.68
C ALA A 129 15.32 16.77 -0.87
N CYS A 130 16.65 16.67 -0.78
CA CYS A 130 17.47 17.80 -0.38
C CYS A 130 17.56 18.78 -1.55
N LEU A 131 17.11 20.01 -1.33
CA LEU A 131 17.01 21.06 -2.34
C LEU A 131 17.74 22.32 -1.85
N ALA A 132 18.23 23.14 -2.78
CA ALA A 132 18.58 24.52 -2.46
C ALA A 132 17.34 25.23 -1.90
N SER A 133 17.52 26.22 -1.02
CA SER A 133 16.40 26.92 -0.38
C SER A 133 15.37 27.40 -1.41
N THR A 134 14.21 26.73 -1.45
CA THR A 134 13.10 27.02 -2.36
C THR A 134 12.08 27.88 -1.63
N GLY A 135 11.96 29.18 -1.95
CA GLY A 135 10.94 30.04 -1.35
C GLY A 135 11.30 30.60 0.03
N ALA A 136 10.71 31.76 0.37
CA ALA A 136 11.02 32.49 1.60
C ALA A 136 10.19 32.02 2.82
N HIS A 137 9.13 31.23 2.56
CA HIS A 137 8.16 30.82 3.57
C HIS A 137 8.02 29.31 3.61
N ARG A 138 7.70 28.79 4.80
CA ARG A 138 7.51 27.36 5.07
C ARG A 138 6.22 27.15 5.85
N VAL A 139 5.44 26.16 5.46
CA VAL A 139 4.32 25.64 6.25
C VAL A 139 4.47 24.13 6.39
N ALA A 140 4.22 23.61 7.58
CA ALA A 140 4.21 22.18 7.86
C ALA A 140 3.05 21.85 8.80
N GLY A 141 2.70 20.57 8.89
CA GLY A 141 1.67 20.09 9.80
C GLY A 141 1.25 18.69 9.43
N THR A 142 0.06 18.31 9.86
CA THR A 142 -0.53 17.00 9.63
C THR A 142 -1.89 17.13 8.95
N ILE A 143 -2.18 16.19 8.05
CA ILE A 143 -3.52 15.97 7.51
C ILE A 143 -4.03 14.65 8.07
N THR A 144 -5.18 14.70 8.73
CA THR A 144 -5.86 13.54 9.30
C THR A 144 -7.31 13.50 8.85
N TRP A 145 -7.93 12.33 8.95
CA TRP A 145 -9.35 12.14 8.67
C TRP A 145 -9.96 11.17 9.70
N GLU A 146 -11.28 11.18 9.84
CA GLU A 146 -11.98 10.23 10.70
C GLU A 146 -12.47 9.03 9.88
N ASP A 147 -11.92 7.85 10.19
CA ASP A 147 -12.32 6.55 9.66
C ASP A 147 -13.39 5.90 10.54
N ARG A 148 -14.23 5.02 9.98
CA ARG A 148 -15.19 4.22 10.73
C ARG A 148 -14.78 2.75 10.64
N PRO A 149 -14.13 2.20 11.68
CA PRO A 149 -13.60 0.84 11.64
C PRO A 149 -14.69 -0.19 11.36
N LEU A 150 -14.35 -1.20 10.56
CA LEU A 150 -15.19 -2.36 10.33
C LEU A 150 -15.47 -3.10 11.64
N SER A 151 -16.69 -3.60 11.80
CA SER A 151 -17.10 -4.50 12.88
C SER A 151 -18.25 -5.38 12.38
N PRO A 152 -18.40 -6.65 12.81
CA PRO A 152 -19.43 -7.53 12.25
C PRO A 152 -20.83 -6.89 12.28
N GLY A 153 -21.41 -6.69 11.09
CA GLY A 153 -22.75 -6.12 10.90
C GLY A 153 -22.91 -4.62 11.13
N MET A 154 -21.84 -3.87 11.46
CA MET A 154 -21.92 -2.41 11.61
C MET A 154 -20.57 -1.70 11.52
N LEU A 155 -20.59 -0.42 11.16
CA LEU A 155 -19.41 0.43 11.30
C LEU A 155 -19.26 0.98 12.72
N GLY A 156 -18.02 1.03 13.20
CA GLY A 156 -17.62 1.53 14.51
C GLY A 156 -17.80 3.05 14.69
N ALA A 157 -17.44 3.53 15.87
CA ALA A 157 -17.33 4.96 16.13
C ALA A 157 -16.14 5.54 15.35
N PRO A 158 -16.21 6.80 14.88
CA PRO A 158 -15.12 7.37 14.12
C PRO A 158 -13.80 7.41 14.91
N ILE A 159 -12.68 7.05 14.26
CA ILE A 159 -11.31 7.12 14.78
C ILE A 159 -10.45 8.00 13.89
N THR A 160 -9.49 8.71 14.46
CA THR A 160 -8.59 9.55 13.66
C THR A 160 -7.49 8.71 13.01
N SER A 161 -7.37 8.83 11.70
CA SER A 161 -6.37 8.19 10.85
C SER A 161 -5.56 9.22 10.06
N PRO A 162 -4.29 8.95 9.73
CA PRO A 162 -3.51 9.80 8.84
C PRO A 162 -4.10 9.82 7.41
N ALA A 163 -4.13 11.00 6.78
CA ALA A 163 -4.53 11.13 5.37
C ALA A 163 -3.32 10.89 4.45
N ARG A 164 -2.85 9.64 4.40
CA ARG A 164 -1.64 9.25 3.65
C ARG A 164 -1.73 9.62 2.16
N GLY A 165 -0.63 10.12 1.60
CA GLY A 165 -0.51 10.41 0.17
C GLY A 165 -1.38 11.56 -0.37
N THR A 166 -2.23 12.18 0.46
CA THR A 166 -3.15 13.25 0.03
C THR A 166 -2.37 14.44 -0.54
N MET A 167 -2.89 15.01 -1.62
CA MET A 167 -2.37 16.25 -2.20
C MET A 167 -2.65 17.42 -1.26
N VAL A 168 -1.61 18.16 -0.92
CA VAL A 168 -1.69 19.38 -0.12
C VAL A 168 -1.23 20.56 -0.96
N ALA A 169 -2.02 21.64 -1.00
CA ALA A 169 -1.64 22.87 -1.66
C ALA A 169 -1.61 24.06 -0.70
N VAL A 170 -0.63 24.94 -0.88
CA VAL A 170 -0.64 26.29 -0.30
C VAL A 170 -1.25 27.21 -1.34
N VAL A 171 -2.31 27.92 -0.98
CA VAL A 171 -3.13 28.71 -1.92
C VAL A 171 -3.19 30.15 -1.45
N ASP A 172 -3.00 31.10 -2.37
CA ASP A 172 -3.28 32.53 -2.12
C ASP A 172 -4.79 32.72 -1.89
N ASP A 173 -5.14 33.28 -0.74
CA ASP A 173 -6.53 33.36 -0.28
C ASP A 173 -7.39 34.29 -1.16
N SER A 174 -6.78 35.31 -1.76
CA SER A 174 -7.48 36.32 -2.55
C SER A 174 -7.70 35.92 -4.00
N THR A 175 -6.73 35.20 -4.58
CA THR A 175 -6.71 34.86 -6.01
C THR A 175 -6.99 33.39 -6.30
N ASN A 176 -6.95 32.52 -5.29
CA ASN A 176 -6.95 31.05 -5.42
C ASN A 176 -5.77 30.49 -6.23
N ALA A 177 -4.68 31.25 -6.40
CA ALA A 177 -3.46 30.75 -7.03
C ALA A 177 -2.77 29.71 -6.13
N GLN A 178 -2.41 28.55 -6.68
CA GLN A 178 -1.58 27.56 -5.98
C GLN A 178 -0.12 28.02 -5.96
N LEU A 179 0.41 28.25 -4.78
CA LEU A 179 1.78 28.74 -4.54
C LEU A 179 2.78 27.59 -4.36
N ALA A 180 2.31 26.46 -3.83
CA ALA A 180 3.04 25.21 -3.72
C ALA A 180 2.07 24.04 -3.70
N THR A 181 2.52 22.87 -4.13
CA THR A 181 1.74 21.64 -4.04
C THR A 181 2.66 20.46 -3.72
N VAL A 182 2.35 19.76 -2.65
CA VAL A 182 3.12 18.63 -2.11
C VAL A 182 2.19 17.45 -1.84
N SER A 183 2.75 16.33 -1.39
CA SER A 183 1.98 15.19 -0.87
C SER A 183 2.25 15.01 0.62
N ALA A 184 1.20 14.67 1.38
CA ALA A 184 1.39 14.19 2.74
C ALA A 184 2.08 12.81 2.73
N ALA A 185 2.96 12.59 3.70
CA ALA A 185 3.56 11.30 3.98
C ALA A 185 2.54 10.32 4.57
N ASP A 186 2.96 9.07 4.83
CA ASP A 186 2.04 8.02 5.27
C ASP A 186 1.59 8.18 6.73
N ASP A 187 2.35 8.93 7.51
CA ASP A 187 1.95 9.43 8.84
C ASP A 187 1.08 10.71 8.78
N GLY A 188 0.72 11.17 7.58
CA GLY A 188 -0.10 12.35 7.35
C GLY A 188 0.67 13.67 7.46
N THR A 189 1.97 13.64 7.78
CA THR A 189 2.79 14.86 7.86
C THR A 189 3.04 15.44 6.47
N TYR A 190 3.16 16.77 6.37
CA TYR A 190 3.57 17.44 5.14
C TYR A 190 4.47 18.63 5.45
N VAL A 191 5.31 18.98 4.47
CA VAL A 191 6.11 20.20 4.48
C VAL A 191 6.04 20.84 3.10
N ALA A 192 5.60 22.11 3.04
CA ALA A 192 5.56 22.89 1.83
C ALA A 192 6.36 24.18 2.00
N HIS A 193 7.26 24.42 1.04
CA HIS A 193 7.94 25.70 0.90
C HIS A 193 7.33 26.49 -0.25
N TYR A 194 7.16 27.79 -0.08
CA TYR A 194 6.45 28.63 -1.05
C TYR A 194 6.97 30.07 -1.10
N ALA A 195 6.67 30.76 -2.20
CA ALA A 195 7.00 32.16 -2.40
C ALA A 195 5.74 33.03 -2.36
N ALA A 196 5.75 34.05 -1.51
CA ALA A 196 4.68 35.03 -1.36
C ALA A 196 5.25 36.33 -0.76
N GLN A 197 4.52 37.45 -0.89
CA GLN A 197 4.84 38.64 -0.11
C GLN A 197 4.44 38.41 1.36
N SER A 198 5.16 38.98 2.33
CA SER A 198 4.91 38.73 3.76
C SER A 198 3.53 39.20 4.27
N SER A 199 2.82 40.02 3.49
CA SER A 199 1.44 40.45 3.77
C SER A 199 0.39 39.67 2.96
N THR A 200 0.81 38.66 2.21
CA THR A 200 -0.11 37.80 1.46
C THR A 200 -0.77 36.84 2.44
N ARG A 201 -2.10 36.82 2.42
CA ARG A 201 -2.90 35.81 3.12
C ARG A 201 -2.92 34.53 2.30
N VAL A 202 -2.60 33.40 2.93
CA VAL A 202 -2.59 32.08 2.33
C VAL A 202 -3.41 31.10 3.15
N ARG A 203 -3.85 29.99 2.55
CA ARG A 203 -4.51 28.87 3.22
C ARG A 203 -3.91 27.55 2.75
N VAL A 204 -3.92 26.54 3.61
CA VAL A 204 -3.56 25.17 3.24
C VAL A 204 -4.83 24.44 2.82
N VAL A 205 -4.76 23.63 1.77
CA VAL A 205 -5.90 22.85 1.25
C VAL A 205 -5.46 21.42 1.02
N ALA A 206 -6.15 20.47 1.64
CA ALA A 206 -6.02 19.05 1.35
C ALA A 206 -7.05 18.66 0.28
N TYR A 207 -6.65 17.85 -0.69
CA TYR A 207 -7.49 17.36 -1.78
C TYR A 207 -7.56 15.83 -1.76
N SER A 208 -8.72 15.28 -2.09
CA SER A 208 -8.99 13.82 -2.16
C SER A 208 -8.33 13.15 -3.39
N ARG A 209 -7.01 13.30 -3.50
CA ARG A 209 -6.18 12.76 -4.58
C ARG A 209 -4.80 12.43 -4.06
N SER A 210 -4.25 11.31 -4.52
CA SER A 210 -2.82 11.05 -4.48
C SER A 210 -2.16 11.46 -5.80
N ARG A 211 -0.95 12.00 -5.69
CA ARG A 211 -0.14 12.45 -6.84
C ARG A 211 0.98 11.48 -7.21
N ALA A 212 1.29 10.52 -6.34
CA ALA A 212 2.34 9.56 -6.60
C ALA A 212 1.99 8.67 -7.80
N GLU A 213 2.94 8.46 -8.71
CA GLU A 213 2.78 7.51 -9.83
C GLU A 213 2.54 6.08 -9.35
N LEU A 214 3.04 5.74 -8.16
CA LEU A 214 2.81 4.44 -7.50
C LEU A 214 1.49 4.36 -6.74
N ARG A 215 0.76 5.48 -6.59
CA ARG A 215 -0.58 5.53 -5.98
C ARG A 215 -1.52 6.49 -6.74
N PRO A 216 -1.81 6.28 -8.03
CA PRO A 216 -2.52 7.26 -8.86
C PRO A 216 -4.05 7.24 -8.66
N ALA A 217 -4.52 7.61 -7.46
CA ALA A 217 -5.95 7.64 -7.11
C ALA A 217 -6.54 9.06 -7.05
N ARG A 218 -7.79 9.22 -7.50
CA ARG A 218 -8.54 10.49 -7.40
C ARG A 218 -9.98 10.21 -7.00
N VAL A 219 -10.47 10.89 -5.97
CA VAL A 219 -11.87 10.84 -5.57
C VAL A 219 -12.53 12.16 -5.93
N ARG A 220 -13.65 12.09 -6.64
CA ARG A 220 -14.39 13.22 -7.21
C ARG A 220 -15.84 13.21 -6.76
N ASP A 221 -16.45 14.38 -6.76
CA ASP A 221 -17.90 14.51 -6.70
C ASP A 221 -18.56 14.15 -8.04
N THR A 222 -19.90 14.18 -8.07
CA THR A 222 -20.69 13.86 -9.28
C THR A 222 -20.50 14.86 -10.42
N ALA A 223 -19.96 16.05 -10.15
CA ALA A 223 -19.60 17.05 -11.15
C ALA A 223 -18.15 16.91 -11.66
N GLY A 224 -17.39 15.95 -11.12
CA GLY A 224 -16.02 15.64 -11.52
C GLY A 224 -14.93 16.44 -10.81
N TYR A 225 -15.28 17.21 -9.77
CA TYR A 225 -14.32 17.98 -8.98
C TYR A 225 -13.78 17.15 -7.82
N LEU A 226 -12.52 17.39 -7.43
CA LEU A 226 -11.96 16.78 -6.23
C LEU A 226 -12.66 17.35 -4.97
N HIS A 227 -12.84 16.50 -3.97
CA HIS A 227 -13.19 16.97 -2.63
C HIS A 227 -12.00 17.71 -2.02
N ALA A 228 -12.26 18.78 -1.29
CA ALA A 228 -11.24 19.63 -0.71
C ALA A 228 -11.63 20.16 0.66
N VAL A 229 -10.69 20.18 1.60
CA VAL A 229 -10.85 20.80 2.92
C VAL A 229 -9.72 21.79 3.14
N GLY A 230 -10.07 23.03 3.46
CA GLY A 230 -9.13 24.13 3.62
C GLY A 230 -9.00 24.59 5.07
N SER A 231 -7.81 25.05 5.45
CA SER A 231 -7.58 25.78 6.69
C SER A 231 -8.24 27.16 6.65
N THR A 232 -8.33 27.81 7.81
CA THR A 232 -8.47 29.28 7.84
C THR A 232 -7.23 29.92 7.22
N ALA A 233 -7.41 31.10 6.60
CA ALA A 233 -6.29 31.83 6.03
C ALA A 233 -5.37 32.39 7.14
N PHE A 234 -4.09 32.52 6.83
CA PHE A 234 -3.04 33.08 7.68
C PHE A 234 -2.08 33.94 6.86
N GLU A 235 -1.34 34.85 7.51
CA GLU A 235 -0.33 35.66 6.82
C GLU A 235 0.88 34.79 6.46
N ALA A 236 1.45 34.98 5.27
CA ALA A 236 2.67 34.29 4.85
C ALA A 236 3.85 34.66 5.77
N GLY A 237 4.31 33.70 6.56
CA GLY A 237 5.42 33.86 7.50
C GLY A 237 6.59 32.92 7.22
N ALA A 238 7.74 33.19 7.84
CA ALA A 238 8.95 32.38 7.67
C ALA A 238 8.73 30.90 8.01
N SER A 239 7.92 30.61 9.04
CA SER A 239 7.48 29.26 9.38
C SER A 239 6.08 29.29 10.01
N SER A 240 5.19 28.41 9.55
CA SER A 240 3.83 28.23 10.08
C SER A 240 3.53 26.74 10.32
N SER A 241 2.67 26.46 11.30
CA SER A 241 2.16 25.11 11.59
C SER A 241 0.66 25.09 11.32
N VAL A 242 0.20 24.23 10.42
CA VAL A 242 -1.22 24.14 10.05
C VAL A 242 -1.62 22.67 9.92
N ASP A 243 -2.51 22.24 10.81
CA ASP A 243 -3.13 20.92 10.74
C ASP A 243 -4.50 21.01 10.06
N ILE A 244 -4.87 19.96 9.32
CA ILE A 244 -6.21 19.78 8.75
C ILE A 244 -6.77 18.46 9.25
N HIS A 245 -8.01 18.50 9.71
CA HIS A 245 -8.74 17.32 10.17
C HIS A 245 -10.07 17.21 9.42
N VAL A 246 -10.23 16.14 8.63
CA VAL A 246 -11.44 15.85 7.85
C VAL A 246 -12.36 14.97 8.69
N THR A 247 -13.46 15.53 9.20
CA THR A 247 -14.38 14.77 10.06
C THR A 247 -15.30 13.86 9.25
N ALA A 248 -15.75 12.76 9.86
CA ALA A 248 -16.68 11.81 9.26
C ALA A 248 -18.07 12.44 9.05
N ALA A 249 -18.41 13.45 9.86
CA ALA A 249 -19.63 14.24 9.71
C ALA A 249 -19.57 15.28 8.57
N SER A 250 -18.41 15.50 7.97
CA SER A 250 -18.26 16.42 6.83
C SER A 250 -18.82 15.80 5.54
N THR A 251 -19.14 16.64 4.56
CA THR A 251 -19.51 16.20 3.22
C THR A 251 -18.35 15.55 2.44
N ALA A 252 -17.16 15.51 3.02
CA ALA A 252 -15.93 15.04 2.39
C ALA A 252 -15.35 13.77 3.05
N GLY A 253 -15.85 13.36 4.23
CA GLY A 253 -15.25 12.27 5.01
C GLY A 253 -15.13 10.97 4.21
N GLY A 254 -16.21 10.54 3.55
CA GLY A 254 -16.19 9.34 2.72
C GLY A 254 -15.24 9.41 1.53
N ALA A 255 -14.93 10.62 1.02
CA ALA A 255 -13.95 10.77 -0.04
C ALA A 255 -12.52 10.47 0.41
N TRP A 256 -12.19 10.72 1.68
CA TRP A 256 -10.89 10.33 2.23
C TRP A 256 -10.81 8.84 2.53
N ASN A 257 -11.93 8.23 2.96
CA ASN A 257 -12.00 6.78 3.10
C ASN A 257 -11.78 6.07 1.76
N ALA A 258 -12.49 6.49 0.71
CA ALA A 258 -12.33 5.92 -0.62
C ALA A 258 -10.90 6.09 -1.17
N LEU A 259 -10.26 7.24 -0.89
CA LEU A 259 -8.86 7.47 -1.24
C LEU A 259 -7.92 6.51 -0.50
N ASP A 260 -8.16 6.30 0.79
CA ASP A 260 -7.34 5.42 1.64
C ASP A 260 -7.45 3.94 1.22
N ASN A 261 -8.65 3.48 0.87
CA ASN A 261 -8.89 2.17 0.27
C ASN A 261 -8.14 2.00 -1.05
N ALA A 262 -8.19 3.00 -1.94
CA ALA A 262 -7.43 2.96 -3.19
C ALA A 262 -5.92 2.92 -2.95
N ILE A 263 -5.40 3.68 -1.98
CA ILE A 263 -3.99 3.64 -1.60
C ILE A 263 -3.60 2.26 -1.07
N THR A 264 -4.45 1.64 -0.23
CA THR A 264 -4.24 0.29 0.29
C THR A 264 -4.14 -0.74 -0.84
N ALA A 265 -5.07 -0.69 -1.80
CA ALA A 265 -5.03 -1.57 -2.97
C ALA A 265 -3.75 -1.36 -3.80
N MET A 266 -3.36 -0.11 -4.05
CA MET A 266 -2.14 0.20 -4.83
C MET A 266 -0.85 -0.23 -4.12
N ASP A 267 -0.80 -0.10 -2.78
CA ASP A 267 0.32 -0.61 -2.00
C ASP A 267 0.40 -2.14 -2.05
N TRP A 268 -0.74 -2.84 -2.01
CA TRP A 268 -0.79 -4.28 -2.22
C TRP A 268 -0.24 -4.67 -3.60
N LEU A 269 -0.72 -4.02 -4.67
CA LEU A 269 -0.24 -4.24 -6.04
C LEU A 269 1.28 -4.07 -6.15
N ARG A 270 1.81 -2.96 -5.61
CA ARG A 270 3.24 -2.65 -5.62
C ARG A 270 4.05 -3.68 -4.83
N ALA A 271 3.58 -4.07 -3.64
CA ALA A 271 4.26 -5.05 -2.80
C ALA A 271 4.39 -6.42 -3.49
N HIS A 272 3.52 -6.72 -4.45
CA HIS A 272 3.51 -7.95 -5.23
C HIS A 272 4.01 -7.80 -6.67
N GLY A 273 4.80 -6.74 -6.94
CA GLY A 273 5.54 -6.58 -8.18
C GLY A 273 4.78 -5.96 -9.35
N THR A 274 3.55 -5.50 -9.15
CA THR A 274 2.77 -4.83 -10.19
C THR A 274 3.29 -3.40 -10.41
N THR A 275 3.75 -3.11 -11.63
CA THR A 275 4.15 -1.77 -12.09
C THR A 275 4.16 -1.72 -13.63
N PRO A 276 3.72 -0.64 -14.30
CA PRO A 276 3.14 0.59 -13.72
C PRO A 276 1.75 0.35 -13.11
N ILE A 277 1.30 1.25 -12.24
CA ILE A 277 -0.05 1.24 -11.69
C ILE A 277 -0.96 2.13 -12.54
N THR A 278 -2.04 1.58 -13.11
CA THR A 278 -3.05 2.32 -13.86
C THR A 278 -3.85 3.25 -12.92
N PRO A 279 -4.11 4.52 -13.29
CA PRO A 279 -4.94 5.41 -12.47
C PRO A 279 -6.37 4.92 -12.25
N VAL A 280 -6.91 5.17 -11.04
CA VAL A 280 -8.33 4.97 -10.73
C VAL A 280 -9.02 6.29 -10.39
N TYR A 281 -10.26 6.43 -10.87
CA TYR A 281 -11.12 7.59 -10.63
C TYR A 281 -12.35 7.15 -9.85
N ILE A 282 -12.45 7.56 -8.59
CA ILE A 282 -13.59 7.24 -7.74
C ILE A 282 -14.54 8.44 -7.75
N TYR A 283 -15.83 8.18 -7.92
CA TYR A 283 -16.91 9.16 -7.85
C TYR A 283 -17.74 8.86 -6.62
N TRP A 284 -17.74 9.79 -5.67
CA TRP A 284 -18.51 9.68 -4.45
C TRP A 284 -19.07 11.03 -4.04
N GLN A 285 -20.32 11.03 -3.61
CA GLN A 285 -20.97 12.17 -2.98
C GLN A 285 -22.11 11.64 -2.12
N SER A 286 -22.28 12.15 -0.91
CA SER A 286 -23.23 11.63 0.10
C SER A 286 -24.71 11.65 -0.30
N THR A 287 -25.05 12.22 -1.46
CA THR A 287 -26.41 12.31 -2.01
C THR A 287 -26.63 11.38 -3.20
N THR A 288 -25.62 10.61 -3.60
CA THR A 288 -25.74 9.59 -4.64
C THR A 288 -26.60 8.44 -4.12
N ALA A 289 -27.34 7.80 -5.02
CA ALA A 289 -28.27 6.70 -4.72
C ALA A 289 -28.37 5.77 -5.96
N SER A 290 -27.22 5.42 -6.54
CA SER A 290 -27.10 4.63 -7.77
C SER A 290 -26.68 3.18 -7.54
N GLY A 291 -26.33 2.81 -6.31
CA GLY A 291 -25.50 1.64 -6.01
C GLY A 291 -24.02 1.91 -6.32
N SER A 292 -23.17 1.14 -5.65
CA SER A 292 -21.74 1.06 -5.96
C SER A 292 -21.48 0.14 -7.15
N TYR A 293 -20.56 0.54 -8.04
CA TYR A 293 -20.11 -0.27 -9.17
C TYR A 293 -18.79 0.23 -9.77
N TYR A 294 -18.04 -0.68 -10.36
CA TYR A 294 -16.91 -0.41 -11.23
C TYR A 294 -17.32 -0.35 -12.71
N GLN A 295 -16.76 0.61 -13.45
CA GLN A 295 -16.94 0.76 -14.88
C GLN A 295 -15.60 0.57 -15.63
N GLY A 296 -15.42 -0.65 -16.15
CA GLY A 296 -14.28 -1.07 -16.95
C GLY A 296 -13.99 -0.20 -18.17
N GLY A 297 -12.74 -0.18 -18.60
CA GLY A 297 -12.22 0.64 -19.69
C GLY A 297 -12.13 2.15 -19.39
N SER A 298 -12.83 2.66 -18.37
CA SER A 298 -12.69 4.04 -17.88
C SER A 298 -11.98 4.14 -16.53
N ASN A 299 -11.72 3.00 -15.88
CA ASN A 299 -11.19 2.93 -14.51
C ASN A 299 -11.94 3.81 -13.52
N ALA A 300 -13.28 3.82 -13.67
CA ALA A 300 -14.17 4.62 -12.87
C ALA A 300 -14.87 3.73 -11.83
N LEU A 301 -14.69 4.06 -10.56
CA LEU A 301 -15.47 3.54 -9.45
C LEU A 301 -16.58 4.52 -9.16
N HIS A 302 -17.82 4.06 -9.03
CA HIS A 302 -18.93 4.84 -8.53
C HIS A 302 -19.32 4.27 -7.18
N LEU A 303 -19.34 5.09 -6.14
CA LEU A 303 -19.76 4.69 -4.80
C LEU A 303 -21.08 5.35 -4.45
N ASP A 304 -21.98 4.59 -3.81
CA ASP A 304 -23.22 5.15 -3.28
C ASP A 304 -22.96 6.16 -2.16
N GLY A 305 -23.94 6.99 -1.86
CA GLY A 305 -23.82 8.06 -0.88
C GLY A 305 -23.60 7.54 0.55
N ASP A 306 -24.17 6.38 0.88
CA ASP A 306 -24.00 5.70 2.17
C ASP A 306 -22.74 4.82 2.24
N ASP A 307 -22.27 4.30 1.12
CA ASP A 307 -21.03 3.49 1.01
C ASP A 307 -19.72 4.28 1.25
N GLY A 308 -19.81 5.57 1.58
CA GLY A 308 -18.63 6.42 1.76
C GLY A 308 -17.65 5.92 2.82
N PHE A 309 -18.10 5.12 3.79
CA PHE A 309 -17.26 4.51 4.83
C PHE A 309 -17.21 2.99 4.77
N ASP A 310 -17.81 2.38 3.75
CA ASP A 310 -17.86 0.93 3.62
C ASP A 310 -16.61 0.46 2.88
N ASP A 311 -15.55 0.25 3.66
CA ASP A 311 -14.24 -0.13 3.15
C ASP A 311 -14.29 -1.33 2.20
N VAL A 312 -15.03 -2.36 2.58
CA VAL A 312 -15.12 -3.60 1.80
C VAL A 312 -15.96 -3.42 0.54
N VAL A 313 -16.92 -2.51 0.51
CA VAL A 313 -17.63 -2.12 -0.72
C VAL A 313 -16.67 -1.38 -1.66
N ALA A 314 -15.97 -0.37 -1.16
CA ALA A 314 -14.99 0.36 -1.97
C ALA A 314 -13.87 -0.55 -2.50
N LEU A 315 -13.38 -1.47 -1.68
CA LEU A 315 -12.36 -2.44 -2.08
C LEU A 315 -12.89 -3.54 -3.00
N HIS A 316 -14.17 -3.92 -2.92
CA HIS A 316 -14.80 -4.86 -3.85
C HIS A 316 -14.76 -4.29 -5.26
N GLU A 317 -15.21 -3.04 -5.41
CA GLU A 317 -15.15 -2.38 -6.71
C GLU A 317 -13.70 -2.18 -7.20
N LEU A 318 -12.77 -1.92 -6.27
CA LEU A 318 -11.34 -1.91 -6.61
C LEU A 318 -10.82 -3.30 -7.00
N GLY A 319 -11.42 -4.38 -6.50
CA GLY A 319 -11.18 -5.75 -6.94
C GLY A 319 -11.55 -5.95 -8.41
N HIS A 320 -12.66 -5.38 -8.88
CA HIS A 320 -13.00 -5.36 -10.30
C HIS A 320 -12.02 -4.54 -11.14
N TYR A 321 -11.60 -3.37 -10.65
CA TYR A 321 -10.51 -2.60 -11.27
C TYR A 321 -9.23 -3.45 -11.42
N VAL A 322 -8.88 -4.20 -10.38
CA VAL A 322 -7.73 -5.10 -10.40
C VAL A 322 -7.91 -6.21 -11.43
N GLN A 323 -9.11 -6.76 -11.54
CA GLN A 323 -9.43 -7.80 -12.53
C GLN A 323 -9.29 -7.27 -13.96
N ASP A 324 -9.80 -6.07 -14.25
CA ASP A 324 -9.75 -5.43 -15.58
C ASP A 324 -8.32 -5.07 -16.00
N GLU A 325 -7.50 -4.59 -15.06
CA GLU A 325 -6.18 -4.01 -15.39
C GLU A 325 -5.00 -4.99 -15.25
N TYR A 326 -5.07 -5.97 -14.35
CA TYR A 326 -3.93 -6.83 -14.00
C TYR A 326 -4.22 -8.33 -14.04
N SER A 327 -5.48 -8.70 -14.24
CA SER A 327 -5.91 -10.09 -14.38
C SER A 327 -6.60 -10.26 -15.75
N ASP A 328 -7.52 -11.22 -15.82
CA ASP A 328 -8.48 -11.36 -16.90
C ASP A 328 -9.90 -11.44 -16.31
N SER A 329 -10.91 -11.18 -17.13
CA SER A 329 -12.32 -11.25 -16.73
C SER A 329 -13.21 -11.55 -17.93
N ASP A 330 -13.96 -12.64 -17.86
CA ASP A 330 -15.04 -12.98 -18.79
C ASP A 330 -16.42 -12.78 -18.15
N ASN A 331 -16.49 -11.95 -17.10
CA ASN A 331 -17.73 -11.65 -16.36
C ASN A 331 -18.77 -11.02 -17.32
N PRO A 332 -19.92 -11.66 -17.57
CA PRO A 332 -20.95 -11.12 -18.46
C PRO A 332 -21.73 -9.93 -17.86
N GLY A 333 -21.55 -9.64 -16.57
CA GLY A 333 -22.36 -8.71 -15.79
C GLY A 333 -23.81 -9.17 -15.65
N GLY A 334 -24.64 -8.32 -15.02
CA GLY A 334 -26.06 -8.58 -14.80
C GLY A 334 -26.45 -8.46 -13.34
N ALA A 335 -27.73 -8.66 -13.02
CA ALA A 335 -28.18 -8.65 -11.64
C ALA A 335 -27.77 -9.96 -10.92
N HIS A 336 -27.27 -9.82 -9.70
CA HIS A 336 -26.91 -10.92 -8.81
C HIS A 336 -27.25 -10.55 -7.36
N ASP A 337 -27.45 -11.56 -6.52
CA ASP A 337 -27.92 -11.42 -5.14
C ASP A 337 -27.27 -12.47 -4.21
N GLY A 338 -26.16 -13.07 -4.65
CA GLY A 338 -25.55 -14.22 -3.99
C GLY A 338 -26.14 -15.58 -4.36
N SER A 339 -27.28 -15.67 -5.03
CA SER A 339 -27.79 -16.97 -5.49
C SER A 339 -26.93 -17.56 -6.63
N PRO A 340 -26.95 -18.89 -6.85
CA PRO A 340 -26.12 -19.49 -7.89
C PRO A 340 -26.37 -18.91 -9.29
N ALA A 341 -25.31 -18.31 -9.87
CA ALA A 341 -25.35 -17.58 -11.13
C ALA A 341 -24.35 -18.17 -12.16
N ASP A 342 -24.17 -17.50 -13.31
CA ASP A 342 -23.15 -17.89 -14.29
C ASP A 342 -21.77 -17.96 -13.60
N PRO A 343 -21.02 -19.07 -13.71
CA PRO A 343 -19.69 -19.24 -13.11
C PRO A 343 -18.71 -18.09 -13.34
N ARG A 344 -18.78 -17.44 -14.50
CA ARG A 344 -17.89 -16.30 -14.83
C ARG A 344 -18.27 -15.05 -14.05
N LEU A 345 -19.57 -14.85 -13.83
CA LEU A 345 -20.08 -13.80 -12.97
C LEU A 345 -19.74 -14.09 -11.50
N ALA A 346 -20.02 -15.30 -11.03
CA ALA A 346 -19.68 -15.72 -9.67
C ALA A 346 -18.17 -15.61 -9.38
N TRP A 347 -17.33 -15.91 -10.37
CA TRP A 347 -15.89 -15.69 -10.28
C TRP A 347 -15.50 -14.22 -10.15
N GLY A 348 -16.04 -13.37 -11.03
CA GLY A 348 -15.79 -11.93 -11.00
C GLY A 348 -16.16 -11.31 -9.64
N GLU A 349 -17.39 -11.54 -9.19
CA GLU A 349 -17.93 -10.98 -7.94
C GLU A 349 -17.29 -11.60 -6.69
N GLY A 350 -17.11 -12.92 -6.67
CA GLY A 350 -16.50 -13.61 -5.54
C GLY A 350 -15.01 -13.29 -5.39
N GLY A 351 -14.28 -13.14 -6.50
CA GLY A 351 -12.88 -12.72 -6.49
C GLY A 351 -12.71 -11.26 -6.02
N ALA A 352 -13.63 -10.37 -6.40
CA ALA A 352 -13.66 -8.99 -5.92
C ALA A 352 -13.96 -8.91 -4.42
N THR A 353 -14.95 -9.68 -3.96
CA THR A 353 -15.26 -9.86 -2.53
C THR A 353 -14.03 -10.34 -1.78
N TRP A 354 -13.39 -11.43 -2.23
CA TRP A 354 -12.20 -11.97 -1.59
C TRP A 354 -11.07 -10.93 -1.51
N PHE A 355 -10.82 -10.17 -2.59
CA PHE A 355 -9.78 -9.14 -2.60
C PHE A 355 -10.02 -8.09 -1.51
N ALA A 356 -11.27 -7.61 -1.38
CA ALA A 356 -11.62 -6.65 -0.35
C ALA A 356 -11.35 -7.16 1.06
N LEU A 357 -11.79 -8.39 1.33
CA LEU A 357 -11.66 -9.04 2.64
C LEU A 357 -10.21 -9.37 2.97
N ALA A 358 -9.43 -9.85 1.99
CA ALA A 358 -8.02 -10.16 2.16
C ALA A 358 -7.20 -8.92 2.52
N LEU A 359 -7.49 -7.77 1.89
CA LEU A 359 -6.80 -6.50 2.19
C LEU A 359 -7.14 -5.96 3.57
N ARG A 360 -8.38 -6.15 4.02
CA ARG A 360 -8.83 -5.73 5.37
C ARG A 360 -8.55 -6.77 6.46
N GLN A 361 -8.17 -7.99 6.07
CA GLN A 361 -7.95 -9.12 6.95
C GLN A 361 -9.17 -9.39 7.86
N VAL A 362 -10.36 -9.33 7.27
CA VAL A 362 -11.63 -9.61 7.96
C VAL A 362 -12.45 -10.64 7.18
N PRO A 363 -13.08 -11.61 7.85
CA PRO A 363 -13.87 -12.66 7.20
C PRO A 363 -15.31 -12.25 6.81
N TYR A 364 -15.64 -10.96 6.85
CA TYR A 364 -16.99 -10.47 6.63
C TYR A 364 -17.08 -9.29 5.67
N TYR A 365 -18.06 -9.37 4.79
CA TYR A 365 -18.52 -8.28 3.95
C TYR A 365 -19.62 -7.50 4.69
N ILE A 366 -19.55 -6.18 4.67
CA ILE A 366 -20.56 -5.28 5.26
C ILE A 366 -20.82 -4.14 4.29
N ASP A 367 -22.10 -3.91 4.07
CA ASP A 367 -22.67 -2.72 3.43
C ASP A 367 -23.62 -2.12 4.48
N TRP A 368 -23.28 -0.92 4.96
CA TRP A 368 -23.88 -0.32 6.14
C TRP A 368 -24.54 1.02 5.81
N SER A 369 -25.80 1.15 6.21
CA SER A 369 -26.51 2.42 6.16
C SER A 369 -27.18 2.77 7.49
N ILE A 370 -27.44 4.07 7.69
CA ILE A 370 -28.22 4.56 8.84
C ILE A 370 -29.68 4.10 8.68
N GLY A 371 -30.06 3.05 9.40
CA GLY A 371 -31.42 2.50 9.38
C GLY A 371 -31.49 1.01 9.03
N GLY A 372 -30.37 0.42 8.59
CA GLY A 372 -30.22 -1.01 8.37
C GLY A 372 -29.36 -1.31 7.15
N GLY A 373 -28.19 -1.89 7.37
CA GLY A 373 -27.36 -2.50 6.34
C GLY A 373 -27.47 -4.03 6.35
N TRP A 374 -26.60 -4.69 5.60
CA TRP A 374 -26.48 -6.14 5.59
C TRP A 374 -25.02 -6.57 5.70
N SER A 375 -24.81 -7.83 6.07
CA SER A 375 -23.48 -8.41 6.17
C SER A 375 -23.51 -9.90 5.86
N VAL A 376 -22.43 -10.38 5.26
CA VAL A 376 -22.16 -11.81 5.06
C VAL A 376 -20.83 -12.13 5.73
N GLU A 377 -20.84 -13.18 6.55
CA GLU A 377 -19.67 -13.69 7.27
C GLU A 377 -19.28 -15.02 6.63
N LEU A 378 -18.11 -15.07 6.00
CA LEU A 378 -17.65 -16.22 5.20
C LEU A 378 -17.42 -17.47 6.06
N GLU A 379 -17.07 -17.27 7.34
CA GLU A 379 -16.77 -18.35 8.30
C GLU A 379 -18.02 -18.99 8.95
N GLN A 380 -19.19 -18.37 8.79
CA GLN A 380 -20.41 -18.81 9.48
C GLN A 380 -21.41 -19.51 8.57
N ARG A 381 -21.15 -19.52 7.26
CA ARG A 381 -22.06 -20.04 6.24
C ARG A 381 -21.26 -20.77 5.18
N VAL A 382 -21.91 -21.71 4.52
CA VAL A 382 -21.37 -22.41 3.35
C VAL A 382 -22.38 -22.30 2.24
N HIS A 383 -22.03 -21.60 1.17
CA HIS A 383 -22.82 -21.55 -0.05
C HIS A 383 -22.43 -22.71 -0.96
N ALA A 384 -22.94 -23.91 -0.67
CA ALA A 384 -22.54 -25.13 -1.39
C ALA A 384 -23.05 -25.18 -2.85
N ALA A 385 -22.22 -25.71 -3.74
CA ALA A 385 -22.61 -26.17 -5.07
C ALA A 385 -23.37 -27.51 -5.02
N SER A 386 -23.88 -27.97 -6.16
CA SER A 386 -24.44 -29.32 -6.27
C SER A 386 -23.33 -30.37 -6.44
N PRO A 387 -23.21 -31.36 -5.53
CA PRO A 387 -22.23 -32.45 -5.66
C PRO A 387 -22.48 -33.35 -6.87
N SER A 388 -23.69 -33.31 -7.43
CA SER A 388 -24.08 -34.04 -8.64
C SER A 388 -23.99 -33.20 -9.91
N GLY A 389 -23.58 -31.93 -9.79
CA GLY A 389 -23.38 -31.03 -10.91
C GLY A 389 -22.12 -31.34 -11.72
N THR A 390 -21.80 -30.45 -12.64
CA THR A 390 -20.54 -30.46 -13.39
C THR A 390 -19.67 -29.30 -12.95
N MET A 391 -18.40 -29.24 -13.40
CA MET A 391 -17.54 -28.09 -13.13
C MET A 391 -18.08 -26.79 -13.75
N SER A 392 -18.94 -26.87 -14.78
CA SER A 392 -19.55 -25.70 -15.46
C SER A 392 -20.92 -25.29 -14.90
N GLN A 393 -21.33 -25.85 -13.75
CA GLN A 393 -22.62 -25.57 -13.12
C GLN A 393 -22.68 -24.14 -12.57
N ASN A 394 -23.87 -23.57 -12.47
CA ASN A 394 -24.04 -22.30 -11.76
C ASN A 394 -23.64 -22.44 -10.29
N VAL A 395 -22.91 -21.45 -9.79
CA VAL A 395 -22.40 -21.41 -8.40
C VAL A 395 -22.62 -20.02 -7.82
N SER A 396 -22.64 -19.93 -6.49
CA SER A 396 -22.77 -18.65 -5.78
C SER A 396 -21.45 -17.88 -5.83
N GLU A 397 -21.49 -16.56 -5.95
CA GLU A 397 -20.31 -15.70 -5.76
C GLU A 397 -19.75 -15.80 -4.34
N TRP A 398 -20.62 -15.99 -3.35
CA TRP A 398 -20.21 -16.22 -1.96
C TRP A 398 -19.43 -17.52 -1.84
N MET A 399 -19.81 -18.58 -2.57
CA MET A 399 -19.01 -19.82 -2.60
C MET A 399 -17.59 -19.56 -3.11
N VAL A 400 -17.45 -18.73 -4.15
CA VAL A 400 -16.12 -18.38 -4.69
C VAL A 400 -15.33 -17.60 -3.66
N ALA A 401 -15.92 -16.58 -3.04
CA ALA A 401 -15.27 -15.79 -2.00
C ALA A 401 -14.85 -16.66 -0.80
N GLU A 402 -15.74 -17.53 -0.33
CA GLU A 402 -15.50 -18.51 0.74
C GLU A 402 -14.35 -19.46 0.39
N VAL A 403 -14.36 -20.09 -0.79
CA VAL A 403 -13.27 -20.98 -1.23
C VAL A 403 -11.93 -20.24 -1.29
N LEU A 404 -11.89 -19.01 -1.80
CA LEU A 404 -10.65 -18.23 -1.86
C LEU A 404 -10.19 -17.80 -0.48
N TRP A 405 -11.12 -17.52 0.43
CA TRP A 405 -10.84 -17.18 1.82
C TRP A 405 -10.22 -18.37 2.59
N ASP A 406 -10.83 -19.56 2.54
CA ASP A 406 -10.31 -20.79 3.17
C ASP A 406 -8.96 -21.28 2.58
N ILE A 407 -8.63 -20.87 1.34
CA ILE A 407 -7.30 -21.09 0.76
C ILE A 407 -6.27 -20.08 1.30
N THR A 408 -6.74 -18.90 1.70
CA THR A 408 -5.93 -17.73 2.05
C THR A 408 -5.60 -17.69 3.53
N ASP A 409 -6.56 -17.99 4.39
CA ASP A 409 -6.45 -17.73 5.80
C ASP A 409 -5.78 -18.90 6.55
N SER A 410 -5.21 -18.58 7.70
CA SER A 410 -4.38 -19.52 8.49
C SER A 410 -5.11 -20.04 9.72
N ALA A 411 -6.39 -19.68 9.91
CA ALA A 411 -7.18 -20.27 10.96
C ALA A 411 -7.25 -21.77 10.70
N THR A 412 -7.27 -22.58 11.76
CA THR A 412 -7.45 -24.03 11.62
C THR A 412 -8.74 -24.35 12.32
N ASP A 413 -9.87 -24.13 11.66
CA ASP A 413 -11.18 -24.28 12.28
C ASP A 413 -11.79 -25.69 12.08
N GLY A 414 -11.08 -26.58 11.37
CA GLY A 414 -11.47 -27.95 11.09
C GLY A 414 -11.79 -28.21 9.61
N ALA A 415 -11.92 -27.15 8.82
CA ALA A 415 -11.97 -27.16 7.35
C ALA A 415 -10.61 -26.83 6.68
N ASP A 416 -9.75 -26.09 7.37
CA ASP A 416 -8.59 -25.45 6.76
C ASP A 416 -7.33 -26.32 6.84
N ALA A 417 -6.84 -26.73 5.68
CA ALA A 417 -5.56 -27.42 5.55
C ALA A 417 -4.70 -26.85 4.41
N ILE A 418 -5.01 -25.64 3.95
CA ILE A 418 -4.26 -24.91 2.91
C ILE A 418 -3.90 -23.54 3.48
N ASP A 419 -2.71 -23.43 4.08
CA ASP A 419 -2.13 -22.14 4.50
C ASP A 419 -1.46 -21.47 3.29
N GLY A 420 -2.28 -21.05 2.33
CA GLY A 420 -1.80 -20.45 1.08
C GLY A 420 -1.31 -19.03 1.26
N GLY A 421 -2.01 -18.24 2.09
CA GLY A 421 -1.83 -16.81 2.18
C GLY A 421 -2.34 -16.06 0.94
N ALA A 422 -2.78 -14.82 1.16
CA ALA A 422 -3.26 -13.95 0.08
C ALA A 422 -2.24 -13.75 -1.07
N PRO A 423 -0.90 -13.71 -0.83
CA PRO A 423 0.08 -13.64 -1.91
C PRO A 423 0.05 -14.84 -2.88
N SER A 424 -0.30 -16.04 -2.40
CA SER A 424 -0.35 -17.24 -3.24
C SER A 424 -1.57 -17.26 -4.16
N VAL A 425 -2.73 -16.80 -3.67
CA VAL A 425 -3.91 -16.56 -4.50
C VAL A 425 -3.62 -15.47 -5.52
N TRP A 426 -3.03 -14.36 -5.08
CA TRP A 426 -2.64 -13.24 -5.93
C TRP A 426 -1.76 -13.68 -7.11
N LYS A 427 -0.73 -14.50 -6.86
CA LYS A 427 0.17 -15.02 -7.89
C LYS A 427 -0.56 -15.77 -9.01
N VAL A 428 -1.65 -16.48 -8.69
CA VAL A 428 -2.47 -17.18 -9.68
C VAL A 428 -3.27 -16.17 -10.50
N LEU A 429 -3.90 -15.19 -9.85
CA LEU A 429 -4.73 -14.16 -10.50
C LEU A 429 -3.95 -13.33 -11.53
N VAL A 430 -2.76 -12.84 -11.19
CA VAL A 430 -1.96 -11.99 -12.09
C VAL A 430 -0.89 -12.75 -12.88
N GLY A 431 -0.86 -14.08 -12.76
CA GLY A 431 0.15 -14.94 -13.39
C GLY A 431 -0.48 -15.97 -14.30
N TYR A 432 -0.94 -17.08 -13.73
CA TYR A 432 -1.51 -18.18 -14.50
C TYR A 432 -2.80 -17.80 -15.21
N VAL A 433 -3.68 -17.03 -14.55
CA VAL A 433 -4.96 -16.66 -15.15
C VAL A 433 -4.72 -15.89 -16.45
N ILE A 434 -3.81 -14.91 -16.51
CA ILE A 434 -3.54 -14.16 -17.74
C ILE A 434 -2.61 -14.88 -18.74
N SER A 435 -2.16 -16.10 -18.41
CA SER A 435 -1.19 -16.82 -19.22
C SER A 435 -1.85 -17.44 -20.48
N PRO A 436 -1.16 -17.45 -21.64
CA PRO A 436 -1.64 -18.13 -22.84
C PRO A 436 -1.65 -19.66 -22.70
N GLN A 437 -1.09 -20.20 -21.61
CA GLN A 437 -1.13 -21.62 -21.27
C GLN A 437 -2.35 -22.00 -20.42
N ARG A 438 -3.17 -21.02 -19.99
CA ARG A 438 -4.46 -21.26 -19.32
C ARG A 438 -5.30 -22.21 -20.15
N ARG A 439 -5.89 -23.21 -19.49
CA ARG A 439 -6.87 -24.11 -20.11
C ARG A 439 -8.25 -23.80 -19.59
N ASP A 440 -9.18 -23.58 -20.51
CA ASP A 440 -10.61 -23.47 -20.24
C ASP A 440 -11.20 -24.87 -20.12
N ARG A 441 -11.57 -25.27 -18.89
CA ARG A 441 -12.11 -26.62 -18.58
C ARG A 441 -13.48 -26.57 -17.90
N GLY A 442 -13.82 -25.43 -17.31
CA GLY A 442 -15.07 -25.18 -16.61
C GLY A 442 -16.19 -24.79 -17.58
N ARG A 443 -16.88 -23.70 -17.28
CA ARG A 443 -17.73 -23.03 -18.26
C ARG A 443 -16.83 -22.22 -19.19
N ALA A 444 -17.12 -22.24 -20.49
CA ALA A 444 -16.36 -21.46 -21.46
C ALA A 444 -16.18 -19.99 -21.02
N GLY A 445 -14.93 -19.56 -20.85
CA GLY A 445 -14.51 -18.32 -20.21
C GLY A 445 -13.82 -18.53 -18.86
N LEU A 446 -13.32 -17.45 -18.25
CA LEU A 446 -12.66 -17.50 -16.94
C LEU A 446 -13.66 -17.71 -15.80
N ASP A 447 -13.52 -18.83 -15.08
CA ASP A 447 -14.23 -19.10 -13.83
C ASP A 447 -13.31 -19.71 -12.73
N LEU A 448 -13.91 -20.20 -11.63
CA LEU A 448 -13.19 -20.81 -10.51
C LEU A 448 -12.28 -21.99 -10.94
N VAL A 449 -12.66 -22.73 -11.98
CA VAL A 449 -11.91 -23.91 -12.47
C VAL A 449 -10.54 -23.50 -12.99
N GLU A 450 -10.46 -22.39 -13.74
CA GLU A 450 -9.19 -21.88 -14.25
C GLU A 450 -8.28 -21.39 -13.12
N PHE A 451 -8.82 -20.78 -12.08
CA PHE A 451 -8.05 -20.46 -10.89
C PHE A 451 -7.51 -21.72 -10.20
N LEU A 452 -8.34 -22.74 -10.00
CA LEU A 452 -7.93 -23.99 -9.36
C LEU A 452 -6.86 -24.73 -10.18
N ASP A 453 -6.97 -24.71 -11.51
CA ASP A 453 -5.92 -25.21 -12.40
C ASP A 453 -4.61 -24.45 -12.19
N GLY A 454 -4.69 -23.13 -12.14
CA GLY A 454 -3.56 -22.25 -11.91
C GLY A 454 -2.90 -22.45 -10.56
N TRP A 455 -3.69 -22.68 -9.52
CA TRP A 455 -3.19 -23.01 -8.19
C TRP A 455 -2.23 -24.20 -8.24
N PHE A 456 -2.64 -25.30 -8.86
CA PHE A 456 -1.80 -26.49 -8.96
C PHE A 456 -0.62 -26.33 -9.91
N VAL A 457 -0.73 -25.49 -10.95
CA VAL A 457 0.39 -25.17 -11.84
C VAL A 457 1.44 -24.33 -11.11
N GLU A 458 1.01 -23.32 -10.34
CA GLU A 458 1.89 -22.38 -9.66
C GLU A 458 2.52 -22.96 -8.38
N HIS A 459 1.76 -23.78 -7.64
CA HIS A 459 2.14 -24.23 -6.30
C HIS A 459 2.36 -25.75 -6.21
N GLY A 460 2.13 -26.48 -7.30
CA GLY A 460 2.26 -27.94 -7.35
C GLY A 460 1.12 -28.68 -6.63
N MET A 461 1.25 -30.00 -6.56
CA MET A 461 0.16 -30.90 -6.14
C MET A 461 0.13 -31.22 -4.63
N ALA A 462 0.97 -30.58 -3.82
CA ALA A 462 1.12 -30.90 -2.40
C ALA A 462 -0.19 -30.67 -1.61
N SER A 463 -0.94 -29.62 -1.94
CA SER A 463 -2.22 -29.28 -1.29
C SER A 463 -3.40 -30.10 -1.81
N CYS A 464 -3.19 -31.08 -2.70
CA CYS A 464 -4.30 -31.67 -3.44
C CYS A 464 -5.31 -32.44 -2.57
N SER A 465 -4.85 -33.12 -1.51
CA SER A 465 -5.76 -33.78 -0.55
C SER A 465 -6.63 -32.77 0.20
N SER A 466 -6.04 -31.66 0.64
CA SER A 466 -6.74 -30.58 1.34
C SER A 466 -7.74 -29.90 0.40
N MET A 467 -7.32 -29.58 -0.82
CA MET A 467 -8.18 -28.96 -1.83
C MET A 467 -9.35 -29.89 -2.22
N ARG A 468 -9.11 -31.20 -2.27
CA ARG A 468 -10.19 -32.18 -2.48
C ARG A 468 -11.23 -32.13 -1.36
N ALA A 469 -10.79 -32.07 -0.10
CA ALA A 469 -11.68 -31.99 1.06
C ALA A 469 -12.48 -30.68 1.03
N LEU A 470 -11.81 -29.55 0.85
CA LEU A 470 -12.41 -28.23 0.72
C LEU A 470 -13.48 -28.22 -0.38
N LEU A 471 -13.09 -28.47 -1.62
CA LEU A 471 -14.00 -28.32 -2.75
C LEU A 471 -15.11 -29.35 -2.75
N ARG A 472 -14.80 -30.65 -2.58
CA ARG A 472 -15.79 -31.72 -2.78
C ARG A 472 -16.59 -32.05 -1.52
N THR A 473 -15.98 -31.94 -0.33
CA THR A 473 -16.64 -32.33 0.93
C THR A 473 -17.37 -31.15 1.56
N GLN A 474 -16.74 -29.99 1.65
CA GLN A 474 -17.35 -28.80 2.26
C GLN A 474 -18.25 -28.05 1.28
N TYR A 475 -17.71 -27.66 0.12
CA TYR A 475 -18.47 -26.87 -0.85
C TYR A 475 -19.28 -27.69 -1.85
N GLY A 476 -19.10 -29.02 -1.90
CA GLY A 476 -19.80 -29.88 -2.86
C GLY A 476 -19.48 -29.57 -4.34
N PHE A 477 -18.42 -28.80 -4.61
CA PHE A 477 -18.01 -28.44 -5.96
C PHE A 477 -17.24 -29.60 -6.61
N PRO A 478 -17.71 -30.14 -7.75
CA PRO A 478 -17.18 -31.36 -8.35
C PRO A 478 -15.92 -31.11 -9.21
N TYR A 479 -14.96 -30.33 -8.71
CA TYR A 479 -13.67 -30.12 -9.38
C TYR A 479 -12.95 -31.46 -9.56
N ASP A 480 -12.51 -31.77 -10.77
CA ASP A 480 -12.05 -33.11 -11.14
C ASP A 480 -10.64 -33.46 -10.62
N LEU A 481 -9.87 -32.46 -10.20
CA LEU A 481 -8.48 -32.58 -9.74
C LEU A 481 -7.57 -33.23 -10.80
N ALA A 482 -7.88 -33.01 -12.09
CA ALA A 482 -7.16 -33.55 -13.24
C ALA A 482 -6.77 -32.44 -14.24
N GLY A 483 -6.29 -31.32 -13.70
CA GLY A 483 -5.90 -30.14 -14.46
C GLY A 483 -4.55 -30.23 -15.18
N PRO A 484 -4.06 -29.11 -15.73
CA PRO A 484 -2.82 -29.02 -16.50
C PRO A 484 -1.56 -29.43 -15.72
N ALA A 485 -1.56 -29.27 -14.39
CA ALA A 485 -0.49 -29.72 -13.50
C ALA A 485 -0.40 -31.25 -13.36
N GLY A 486 -1.38 -31.99 -13.90
CA GLY A 486 -1.49 -33.44 -13.80
C GLY A 486 -2.65 -33.88 -12.92
N ALA A 487 -2.83 -35.20 -12.82
CA ALA A 487 -3.84 -35.78 -11.95
C ALA A 487 -3.37 -35.79 -10.50
N CYS A 488 -4.27 -35.46 -9.60
CA CYS A 488 -4.05 -35.59 -8.17
C CYS A 488 -3.70 -37.03 -7.79
N PRO A 489 -2.61 -37.25 -7.03
CA PRO A 489 -2.17 -38.57 -6.64
C PRO A 489 -3.15 -39.29 -5.69
#